data_AF-A0A6I3ZTI3-F1
#
_entry.id   AF-A0A6I3ZTI3-F1
#
_cell.length_a   1.000
_cell.length_b   1.000
_cell.length_c   1.000
_cell.angle_alpha   90.00
_cell.angle_beta   90.00
_cell.angle_gamma   90.00
#
_symmetry.space_group_name_H-M   'P 1'
#
loop_
_entity.id
_entity.type
_entity.pdbx_description
1 polymer ?
#
loop_
_entity_poly.entity_id
_entity_poly.type
_entity_poly.pdbx_seq_one_letter_code
_entity_poly.pdbx_strand_id
1 'polypeptide(L)'
;MAFVFVVGAAALTSACHSTSASSDSAMSCATYNKGTTTGDGDVANTNALSALLLAHSINPAADNHYVPTAGSSILNVSEASAEVDKYCASNPDSTIDKGVNWSNFKTK
;
A
#
# COMPACT_ATOMS: atom_id res chain seq x y z
N MET A 1 8.68 -32.67 -50.51
CA MET A 1 9.00 -33.19 -49.16
C MET A 1 10.48 -32.97 -48.91
N ALA A 2 10.82 -32.15 -47.91
CA ALA A 2 12.05 -32.22 -47.12
C ALA A 2 11.95 -31.16 -46.03
N PHE A 3 11.80 -31.61 -44.80
CA PHE A 3 11.84 -30.82 -43.57
C PHE A 3 13.27 -30.38 -43.28
N VAL A 4 13.46 -29.14 -42.82
CA VAL A 4 14.67 -28.73 -42.09
C VAL A 4 14.24 -28.00 -40.81
N PHE A 5 14.60 -28.58 -39.67
CA PHE A 5 14.36 -28.06 -38.32
C PHE A 5 15.55 -27.22 -37.84
N VAL A 6 15.22 -26.10 -37.16
CA VAL A 6 15.83 -25.54 -35.94
C VAL A 6 17.26 -25.01 -36.04
N VAL A 7 17.45 -23.70 -35.85
CA VAL A 7 17.89 -23.06 -34.59
C VAL A 7 17.58 -21.56 -34.71
N GLY A 8 16.81 -21.00 -33.78
CA GLY A 8 16.57 -19.56 -33.75
C GLY A 8 15.87 -19.20 -32.45
N ALA A 9 16.68 -18.75 -31.49
CA ALA A 9 16.34 -18.52 -30.10
C ALA A 9 14.98 -17.85 -29.88
N ALA A 10 14.26 -18.36 -28.87
CA ALA A 10 13.13 -17.70 -28.27
C ALA A 10 13.50 -16.25 -27.92
N ALA A 11 12.98 -15.30 -28.68
CA ALA A 11 12.85 -13.94 -28.20
C ALA A 11 11.75 -13.99 -27.11
N LEU A 12 12.17 -14.26 -25.87
CA LEU A 12 11.45 -13.75 -24.72
C LEU A 12 11.45 -12.23 -24.90
N THR A 13 10.36 -11.70 -25.45
CA THR A 13 10.00 -10.31 -25.19
C THR A 13 9.63 -10.27 -23.72
N SER A 14 10.67 -10.20 -22.90
CA SER A 14 10.61 -9.80 -21.51
C SER A 14 9.96 -8.42 -21.56
N ALA A 15 8.65 -8.38 -21.36
CA ALA A 15 7.99 -7.21 -20.87
C ALA A 15 8.51 -6.99 -19.44
N CYS A 16 9.76 -6.56 -19.33
CA CYS A 16 10.12 -5.62 -18.30
C CYS A 16 9.26 -4.39 -18.59
N HIS A 17 8.01 -4.41 -18.13
CA HIS A 17 7.42 -3.21 -17.60
C HIS A 17 8.35 -2.82 -16.45
N SER A 18 9.40 -2.09 -16.80
CA SER A 18 10.02 -1.11 -15.93
C SER A 18 8.95 -0.08 -15.64
N THR A 19 7.98 -0.45 -14.78
CA THR A 19 7.45 0.54 -13.87
C THR A 19 8.66 0.89 -13.02
N SER A 20 9.31 1.97 -13.41
CA SER A 20 9.95 2.87 -12.48
C SER A 20 8.89 3.13 -11.40
N ALA A 21 8.84 2.27 -10.38
CA ALA A 21 8.48 2.70 -9.05
C ALA A 21 9.63 3.62 -8.67
N SER A 22 9.56 4.84 -9.19
CA SER A 22 10.13 6.03 -8.60
C SER A 22 10.00 5.89 -7.10
N SER A 23 11.01 6.35 -6.38
CA SER A 23 11.20 6.31 -4.93
C SER A 23 10.08 6.97 -4.09
N ASP A 24 8.83 6.61 -4.36
CA ASP A 24 7.59 7.09 -3.76
C ASP A 24 7.01 5.89 -3.03
N SER A 25 7.44 5.71 -1.78
CA SER A 25 7.15 4.55 -0.92
C SER A 25 5.67 4.40 -0.54
N ALA A 26 4.75 5.08 -1.24
CA ALA A 26 3.32 5.07 -0.97
C ALA A 26 2.58 4.14 -1.95
N MET A 27 2.06 3.03 -1.46
CA MET A 27 1.19 2.12 -2.21
C MET A 27 -0.01 2.89 -2.82
N SER A 28 -0.42 2.51 -4.04
CA SER A 28 -1.61 3.10 -4.66
C SER A 28 -2.90 2.59 -4.03
N CYS A 29 -3.95 3.41 -4.02
CA CYS A 29 -5.29 3.02 -3.56
C CYS A 29 -5.83 1.80 -4.33
N ALA A 30 -5.56 1.71 -5.63
CA ALA A 30 -5.93 0.55 -6.44
C ALA A 30 -5.24 -0.75 -5.99
N THR A 31 -3.95 -0.69 -5.65
CA THR A 31 -3.21 -1.84 -5.10
C THR A 31 -3.72 -2.23 -3.72
N TYR A 32 -3.94 -1.23 -2.86
CA TYR A 32 -4.44 -1.41 -1.51
C TYR A 32 -5.84 -2.06 -1.48
N ASN A 33 -6.80 -1.53 -2.25
CA ASN A 33 -8.15 -2.08 -2.34
C ASN A 33 -8.20 -3.47 -2.97
N LYS A 34 -7.21 -3.84 -3.79
CA LYS A 34 -7.10 -5.20 -4.32
C LYS A 34 -6.61 -6.17 -3.23
N GLY A 35 -5.71 -5.71 -2.36
CA GLY A 35 -5.21 -6.48 -1.22
C GLY A 35 -6.30 -6.85 -0.22
N THR A 36 -7.24 -5.95 0.08
CA THR A 36 -8.31 -6.18 1.08
C THR A 36 -9.32 -7.27 0.69
N THR A 37 -9.26 -7.79 -0.54
CA THR A 37 -10.18 -8.85 -1.02
C THR A 37 -9.66 -10.27 -0.82
N THR A 38 -8.38 -10.42 -0.46
CA THR A 38 -7.73 -11.71 -0.22
C THR A 38 -6.97 -11.66 1.10
N GLY A 39 -7.07 -12.70 1.95
CA GLY A 39 -6.39 -12.69 3.26
C GLY A 39 -4.87 -12.44 3.21
N ASP A 40 -4.19 -12.89 2.14
CA ASP A 40 -2.77 -12.58 1.90
C ASP A 40 -2.52 -11.10 1.58
N GLY A 41 -3.51 -10.44 0.97
CA GLY A 41 -3.46 -9.02 0.65
C GLY A 41 -3.75 -8.12 1.85
N ASP A 42 -4.57 -8.56 2.82
CA ASP A 42 -4.73 -7.85 4.10
C ASP A 42 -3.41 -7.78 4.88
N VAL A 43 -2.62 -8.86 4.88
CA VAL A 43 -1.28 -8.87 5.49
C VAL A 43 -0.33 -7.91 4.76
N ALA A 44 -0.36 -7.92 3.42
CA ALA A 44 0.45 -6.99 2.63
C ALA A 44 0.07 -5.52 2.87
N ASN A 45 -1.23 -5.22 2.98
CA ASN A 45 -1.74 -3.89 3.28
C ASN A 45 -1.36 -3.43 4.69
N THR A 46 -1.48 -4.32 5.67
CA THR A 46 -1.07 -4.06 7.06
C THR A 46 0.43 -3.73 7.15
N ASN A 47 1.26 -4.48 6.42
CA ASN A 47 2.70 -4.21 6.34
C ASN A 47 3.00 -2.89 5.62
N ALA A 48 2.30 -2.58 4.53
CA ALA A 48 2.45 -1.33 3.80
C ALA A 48 2.07 -0.11 4.65
N LEU A 49 0.94 -0.18 5.37
CA LEU A 49 0.53 0.85 6.35
C LEU A 49 1.54 0.98 7.49
N SER A 50 2.04 -0.12 8.03
CA SER A 50 3.05 -0.09 9.09
C SER A 50 4.35 0.57 8.63
N ALA A 51 4.80 0.25 7.40
CA ALA A 51 5.98 0.88 6.79
C ALA A 51 5.74 2.37 6.51
N LEU A 52 4.54 2.75 6.07
CA LEU A 52 4.15 4.13 5.83
C LEU A 52 4.15 4.94 7.13
N LEU A 53 3.57 4.41 8.21
CA LEU A 53 3.60 5.03 9.54
C LEU A 53 5.05 5.27 10.00
N LEU A 54 5.90 4.24 9.89
CA LEU A 54 7.32 4.35 10.24
C LEU A 54 8.05 5.40 9.39
N ALA A 55 7.73 5.50 8.09
CA ALA A 55 8.29 6.53 7.21
C ALA A 55 7.90 7.96 7.64
N HIS A 56 6.73 8.12 8.26
CA HIS A 56 6.26 9.37 8.87
C HIS A 56 6.69 9.54 10.34
N SER A 57 7.69 8.77 10.78
CA SER A 57 8.18 8.77 12.17
C SER A 57 7.12 8.43 13.21
N ILE A 58 6.08 7.69 12.80
CA ILE A 58 5.06 7.13 13.68
C ILE A 58 5.42 5.66 13.96
N ASN A 59 5.69 5.34 15.21
CA ASN A 59 5.89 3.98 15.67
C ASN A 59 4.52 3.29 15.84
N PRO A 60 4.16 2.30 15.01
CA PRO A 60 2.88 1.61 15.09
C PRO A 60 2.66 0.86 16.42
N ALA A 61 3.74 0.59 17.18
CA ALA A 61 3.69 -0.11 18.46
C ALA A 61 3.69 0.80 19.69
N ALA A 62 4.03 2.08 19.56
CA ALA A 62 4.23 2.99 20.71
C ALA A 62 3.44 4.30 20.61
N ASP A 63 3.29 4.82 19.39
CA ASP A 63 2.54 6.05 19.16
C ASP A 63 1.04 5.74 19.09
N ASN A 64 0.22 6.77 19.28
CA ASN A 64 -1.22 6.60 19.29
C ASN A 64 -1.90 7.55 18.31
N HIS A 65 -2.96 7.08 17.69
CA HIS A 65 -3.82 7.87 16.83
C HIS A 65 -5.02 8.34 17.64
N TYR A 66 -5.23 9.65 17.70
CA TYR A 66 -6.36 10.23 18.40
C TYR A 66 -7.60 10.18 17.50
N VAL A 67 -8.59 9.42 17.95
CA VAL A 67 -9.87 9.29 17.24
C VAL A 67 -10.90 10.18 17.94
N PRO A 68 -11.24 11.36 17.39
CA PRO A 68 -12.12 12.33 18.05
C PRO A 68 -13.53 11.77 18.26
N THR A 69 -14.00 10.90 17.37
CA THR A 69 -15.31 10.24 17.45
C THR A 69 -15.38 9.20 18.56
N ALA A 70 -14.27 8.53 18.87
CA ALA A 70 -14.17 7.55 19.97
C ALA A 70 -13.68 8.18 21.29
N GLY A 71 -13.23 9.44 21.25
CA GLY A 71 -12.62 10.13 22.40
C GLY A 71 -11.39 9.44 22.97
N SER A 72 -10.75 8.56 22.19
CA SER A 72 -9.75 7.61 22.66
C SER A 72 -8.57 7.50 21.68
N SER A 73 -7.46 6.99 22.21
CA SER A 73 -6.28 6.62 21.43
C SER A 73 -6.39 5.17 20.97
N ILE A 74 -6.34 4.93 19.66
CA ILE A 74 -6.45 3.59 19.05
C ILE A 74 -5.11 3.20 18.42
N LEU A 75 -4.88 1.90 18.27
CA LEU A 75 -3.74 1.34 17.54
C LEU A 75 -3.67 1.92 16.12
N ASN A 76 -2.50 2.48 15.78
CA ASN A 76 -2.26 3.32 14.62
C ASN A 76 -2.61 2.67 13.27
N VAL A 77 -2.33 1.37 13.13
CA VAL A 77 -2.49 0.68 11.84
C VAL A 77 -3.96 0.48 11.48
N SER A 78 -4.81 0.13 12.44
CA SER A 78 -6.24 -0.11 12.20
C SER A 78 -6.98 1.17 11.85
N GLU A 79 -6.65 2.28 12.52
CA GLU A 79 -7.32 3.56 12.21
C GLU A 79 -6.79 4.18 10.93
N ALA A 80 -5.47 4.13 10.70
CA ALA A 80 -4.90 4.54 9.42
C ALA A 80 -5.49 3.72 8.26
N SER A 81 -5.74 2.41 8.45
CA SER A 81 -6.46 1.58 7.48
C SER A 81 -7.85 2.15 7.18
N ALA A 82 -8.66 2.44 8.20
CA ALA A 82 -10.01 2.95 8.02
C ALA A 82 -10.05 4.32 7.31
N GLU A 83 -9.12 5.21 7.64
CA GLU A 83 -8.96 6.51 6.97
C GLU A 83 -8.59 6.33 5.49
N VAL A 84 -7.63 5.43 5.22
CA VAL A 84 -7.20 5.07 3.86
C VAL A 84 -8.32 4.41 3.07
N ASP A 85 -9.05 3.46 3.64
CA ASP A 85 -10.20 2.80 3.00
C ASP A 85 -11.24 3.83 2.54
N LYS A 86 -11.60 4.76 3.44
CA LYS A 86 -12.56 5.83 3.13
C LYS A 86 -12.04 6.76 2.04
N TYR A 87 -10.76 7.12 2.09
CA TYR A 87 -10.14 7.99 1.10
C TYR A 87 -10.03 7.32 -0.28
N CYS A 88 -9.56 6.07 -0.32
CA CYS A 88 -9.36 5.28 -1.52
C CYS A 88 -10.69 4.88 -2.19
N ALA A 89 -11.78 4.76 -1.43
CA ALA A 89 -13.12 4.58 -2.00
C ALA A 89 -13.56 5.78 -2.86
N SER A 90 -13.12 6.99 -2.52
CA SER A 90 -13.45 8.22 -3.26
C SER A 90 -12.35 8.65 -4.24
N ASN A 91 -11.12 8.15 -4.08
CA ASN A 91 -9.94 8.55 -4.85
C ASN A 91 -9.12 7.31 -5.30
N PRO A 92 -9.66 6.48 -6.22
CA PRO A 92 -9.02 5.21 -6.59
C PRO A 92 -7.65 5.36 -7.27
N ASP A 93 -7.41 6.48 -7.95
CA ASP A 93 -6.15 6.80 -8.64
C ASP A 93 -5.12 7.51 -7.74
N SER A 94 -5.40 7.62 -6.44
CA SER A 94 -4.52 8.28 -5.45
C SER A 94 -3.63 7.28 -4.69
N THR A 95 -2.89 7.77 -3.72
CA THR A 95 -2.00 6.98 -2.85
C THR A 95 -2.54 6.89 -1.43
N ILE A 96 -2.21 5.80 -0.74
CA ILE A 96 -2.64 5.59 0.66
C ILE A 96 -2.08 6.65 1.61
N ASP A 97 -0.93 7.25 1.30
CA ASP A 97 -0.31 8.33 2.06
C ASP A 97 -1.23 9.55 2.27
N LYS A 98 -2.00 9.89 1.24
CA LYS A 98 -2.95 11.01 1.28
C LYS A 98 -4.24 10.69 2.02
N GLY A 99 -4.49 9.41 2.28
CA GLY A 99 -5.67 8.94 3.00
C GLY A 99 -5.52 9.00 4.52
N VAL A 100 -4.29 9.06 5.02
CA VAL A 100 -4.00 9.08 6.45
C VAL A 100 -4.08 10.50 7.01
N ASN A 101 -4.78 10.69 8.13
CA ASN A 101 -4.82 11.98 8.82
C ASN A 101 -3.63 12.12 9.77
N TRP A 102 -2.51 12.57 9.23
CA TRP A 102 -1.25 12.74 9.96
C TRP A 102 -1.35 13.64 11.21
N SER A 103 -2.28 14.60 11.21
CA SER A 103 -2.45 15.54 12.34
C SER A 103 -3.02 14.88 13.61
N ASN A 104 -3.61 13.69 13.48
CA ASN A 104 -4.21 12.95 14.60
C ASN A 104 -3.22 12.03 15.30
N PHE A 105 -2.03 11.80 14.74
CA PHE A 105 -1.00 11.03 15.41
C PHE A 105 -0.31 11.86 16.47
N LYS A 106 -0.20 11.28 17.68
CA LYS A 106 0.61 11.84 18.75
C LYS A 106 1.81 10.95 18.96
N THR A 107 2.98 11.46 18.58
CA THR A 107 4.25 10.88 18.98
C THR A 107 4.46 11.15 20.46
N LYS A 108 4.87 10.12 21.21
CA LYS A 108 5.14 10.26 22.65
C LYS A 108 6.56 10.73 22.94
#